data_AF-A0A8G1A547-F1
#
_entry.id   AF-A0A8G1A547-F1
#
_cell.length_a   1.000
_cell.length_b   1.000
_cell.length_c   1.000
_cell.angle_alpha   90.00
_cell.angle_beta   90.00
_cell.angle_gamma   90.00
#
_symmetry.space_group_name_H-M   'P 1'
#
loop_
_entity.id
_entity.type
_entity.pdbx_description
1 polymer ?
#
loop_
_entity_poly.entity_id
_entity_poly.type
_entity_poly.pdbx_seq_one_letter_code
_entity_poly.pdbx_strand_id
1 'polypeptide(L)'
;MAGEYRSWRAVALLVCLAAVCGVGTAAAEAPGPLQWTVFDGGADELGADIIEVEVGGYAVAGTARNESSERMLLLRTDENGSVLWNRTYALSGADAAYAVRQTADGGYVLAGEEDGHPALIGTGPEGEVLWTGPEGINVTEYGPVRDLVVTDDGGYVLAGSALAPGGEETAALIRTNESGHVEWVQIYEDLNESRATALATAGESGYAVAGLSSASEEVFLLTTGADGNLTWTRTFPALEIWPVFSDIRALMIAPDLARRAGGGYAVAGGVTFPERPVSTAVLLLTDENGTMERNWTYQRDGDFWAESLVRTPDDGFVLACYLDPLANPTNAVVLIRTDENGTSQWEVDATPGFLNPSDNDPHSIIVTTGGGYAVTGETLTIDPETGLESLDLFILLTGQEQTG
;
A
#
# COMPACT_ATOMS: atom_id res chain seq x y z
N MET A 1 65.84 43.47 -44.72
CA MET A 1 64.79 42.61 -44.13
C MET A 1 64.11 43.41 -43.05
N ALA A 2 62.85 43.76 -43.30
CA ALA A 2 61.99 44.50 -42.40
C ALA A 2 61.57 43.62 -41.21
N GLY A 3 61.45 44.22 -40.03
CA GLY A 3 60.85 43.62 -38.84
C GLY A 3 60.07 44.70 -38.11
N GLU A 4 58.79 44.83 -38.43
CA GLU A 4 57.85 45.71 -37.74
C GLU A 4 57.42 45.08 -36.41
N TYR A 5 57.45 45.88 -35.35
CA TYR A 5 56.86 45.56 -34.06
C TYR A 5 55.33 45.67 -34.14
N ARG A 6 54.61 44.59 -33.82
CA ARG A 6 53.18 44.64 -33.49
C ARG A 6 52.97 44.40 -31.99
N SER A 7 52.37 45.39 -31.35
CA SER A 7 51.89 45.37 -29.98
C SER A 7 50.71 44.41 -29.82
N TRP A 8 50.80 43.49 -28.86
CA TRP A 8 49.65 42.71 -28.40
C TRP A 8 49.09 43.38 -27.13
N ARG A 9 47.85 43.85 -27.20
CA ARG A 9 47.06 44.23 -26.02
C ARG A 9 46.57 42.94 -25.37
N ALA A 10 46.93 42.71 -24.11
CA ALA A 10 46.32 41.67 -23.30
C ALA A 10 44.86 42.05 -23.05
N VAL A 11 43.93 41.25 -23.59
CA VAL A 11 42.52 41.28 -23.19
C VAL A 11 42.41 40.42 -21.94
N ALA A 12 42.22 41.05 -20.78
CA ALA A 12 41.84 40.34 -19.58
C ALA A 12 40.38 39.87 -19.76
N LEU A 13 40.18 38.57 -19.96
CA LEU A 13 38.87 37.96 -19.85
C LEU A 13 38.56 37.81 -18.35
N LEU A 14 37.72 38.70 -17.82
CA LEU A 14 37.12 38.50 -16.51
C LEU A 14 36.07 37.39 -16.66
N VAL A 15 36.40 36.15 -16.28
CA VAL A 15 35.38 35.14 -16.02
C VAL A 15 34.86 35.42 -14.61
N CYS A 16 33.70 36.07 -14.53
CA CYS A 16 32.93 36.09 -13.30
C CYS A 16 32.50 34.64 -13.01
N LEU A 17 33.20 33.96 -12.10
CA LEU A 17 32.60 32.82 -11.41
C LEU A 17 31.45 33.40 -10.57
N ALA A 18 30.24 33.36 -11.11
CA ALA A 18 29.07 33.40 -10.25
C ALA A 18 29.14 32.13 -9.40
N ALA A 19 29.51 32.28 -8.14
CA ALA A 19 29.18 31.29 -7.14
C ALA A 19 27.65 31.25 -7.09
N VAL A 20 27.06 30.34 -7.86
CA VAL A 20 25.72 29.87 -7.56
C VAL A 20 25.89 29.14 -6.24
N CYS A 21 25.59 29.82 -5.14
CA CYS A 21 25.23 29.16 -3.91
C CYS A 21 23.90 28.44 -4.21
N GLY A 22 24.01 27.30 -4.88
CA GLY A 22 22.94 26.33 -4.86
C GLY A 22 22.84 25.92 -3.41
N VAL A 23 21.73 26.26 -2.77
CA VAL A 23 21.26 25.46 -1.65
C VAL A 23 20.82 24.16 -2.30
N GLY A 24 21.79 23.31 -2.62
CA GLY A 24 21.49 21.93 -2.95
C GLY A 24 21.02 21.33 -1.65
N THR A 25 19.71 21.15 -1.51
CA THR A 25 19.21 20.07 -0.67
C THR A 25 19.88 18.82 -1.22
N ALA A 26 20.75 18.20 -0.41
CA ALA A 26 21.33 16.93 -0.81
C ALA A 26 20.16 15.98 -1.10
N ALA A 27 20.16 15.35 -2.27
CA ALA A 27 19.16 14.36 -2.59
C ALA A 27 19.28 13.24 -1.55
N ALA A 28 18.15 12.80 -0.99
CA ALA A 28 18.14 11.62 -0.13
C ALA A 28 18.72 10.44 -0.93
N GLU A 29 19.61 9.66 -0.33
CA GLU A 29 20.10 8.42 -0.94
C GLU A 29 19.24 7.24 -0.48
N ALA A 30 18.99 6.30 -1.39
CA ALA A 30 18.20 5.11 -1.09
C ALA A 30 18.79 4.35 0.12
N PRO A 31 17.95 3.92 1.08
CA PRO A 31 18.43 3.08 2.15
C PRO A 31 18.88 1.73 1.59
N GLY A 32 20.00 1.20 2.08
CA GLY A 32 20.37 -0.19 1.79
C GLY A 32 19.40 -1.17 2.45
N PRO A 33 19.19 -2.38 1.89
CA PRO A 33 18.48 -3.43 2.61
C PRO A 33 19.23 -3.75 3.88
N LEU A 34 18.51 -3.78 5.01
CA LEU A 34 19.10 -4.07 6.31
C LEU A 34 18.99 -5.57 6.58
N GLN A 35 17.77 -6.10 6.53
CA GLN A 35 17.43 -7.48 6.89
C GLN A 35 16.17 -7.95 6.15
N TRP A 36 15.99 -9.26 6.06
CA TRP A 36 14.77 -9.87 5.58
C TRP A 36 14.52 -11.17 6.34
N THR A 37 13.25 -11.56 6.45
CA THR A 37 12.84 -12.87 6.98
C THR A 37 11.71 -13.40 6.12
N VAL A 38 11.78 -14.69 5.76
CA VAL A 38 10.65 -15.42 5.19
C VAL A 38 10.06 -16.31 6.27
N PHE A 39 8.74 -16.31 6.36
CA PHE A 39 7.99 -17.16 7.26
C PHE A 39 7.32 -18.28 6.46
N ASP A 40 7.86 -19.49 6.63
CA ASP A 40 7.28 -20.75 6.15
C ASP A 40 6.80 -21.54 7.38
N GLY A 41 5.49 -21.53 7.59
CA GLY A 41 4.77 -22.25 8.63
C GLY A 41 4.38 -23.68 8.23
N GLY A 42 4.75 -24.13 7.02
CA GLY A 42 4.33 -25.38 6.42
C GLY A 42 2.99 -25.32 5.67
N ALA A 43 2.56 -24.12 5.28
CA ALA A 43 1.44 -23.84 4.38
C ALA A 43 1.85 -22.71 3.43
N ASP A 44 1.03 -22.38 2.44
CA ASP A 44 1.21 -21.12 1.70
C ASP A 44 0.81 -19.97 2.65
N GLU A 45 1.74 -19.09 2.99
CA GLU A 45 1.49 -17.91 3.80
C GLU A 45 1.61 -16.61 2.99
N LEU A 46 0.56 -15.80 2.99
CA LEU A 46 0.49 -14.56 2.23
C LEU A 46 0.37 -13.39 3.20
N GLY A 47 1.33 -12.47 3.24
CA GLY A 47 1.27 -11.28 4.08
C GLY A 47 0.48 -10.17 3.40
N ALA A 48 -0.59 -9.65 4.00
CA ALA A 48 -1.43 -8.61 3.41
C ALA A 48 -1.15 -7.20 3.97
N ASP A 49 -0.93 -7.08 5.27
CA ASP A 49 -0.71 -5.78 5.93
C ASP A 49 0.27 -5.88 7.09
N ILE A 50 1.08 -4.84 7.30
CA ILE A 50 2.12 -4.79 8.33
C ILE A 50 2.00 -3.51 9.16
N ILE A 51 2.17 -3.66 10.47
CA ILE A 51 2.33 -2.53 11.38
C ILE A 51 3.59 -2.71 12.24
N GLU A 52 4.22 -1.60 12.58
CA GLU A 52 5.20 -1.57 13.66
C GLU A 52 4.46 -1.48 14.99
N VAL A 53 4.86 -2.30 15.96
CA VAL A 53 4.20 -2.41 17.26
C VAL A 53 4.93 -1.51 18.26
N GLU A 54 4.18 -0.79 19.10
CA GLU A 54 4.73 0.23 20.02
C GLU A 54 5.88 -0.30 20.91
N VAL A 55 5.82 -1.58 21.28
CA VAL A 55 6.87 -2.26 22.05
C VAL A 55 7.52 -3.35 21.20
N GLY A 56 8.29 -2.91 20.20
CA GLY A 56 9.33 -3.67 19.50
C GLY A 56 8.83 -4.61 18.40
N GLY A 57 9.34 -4.46 17.17
CA GLY A 57 9.06 -5.37 16.06
C GLY A 57 7.74 -5.14 15.36
N TYR A 58 7.30 -6.14 14.60
CA TYR A 58 6.19 -6.00 13.66
C TYR A 58 5.06 -6.99 13.93
N ALA A 59 3.85 -6.61 13.53
CA ALA A 59 2.71 -7.51 13.41
C ALA A 59 2.24 -7.51 11.96
N VAL A 60 1.98 -8.69 11.42
CA VAL A 60 1.55 -8.88 10.03
C VAL A 60 0.24 -9.66 10.00
N ALA A 61 -0.76 -9.11 9.31
CA ALA A 61 -1.98 -9.83 8.93
C ALA A 61 -1.78 -10.53 7.59
N GLY A 62 -2.48 -11.63 7.39
CA GLY A 62 -2.44 -12.33 6.13
C GLY A 62 -3.34 -13.56 6.08
N THR A 63 -2.96 -14.49 5.21
CA THR A 63 -3.64 -15.77 5.03
C THR A 63 -2.65 -16.91 5.15
N ALA A 64 -3.03 -17.97 5.86
CA ALA A 64 -2.34 -19.25 5.85
C ALA A 64 -3.22 -20.29 5.14
N ARG A 65 -2.73 -20.83 4.03
CA ARG A 65 -3.47 -21.68 3.10
C ARG A 65 -2.81 -23.04 2.96
N ASN A 66 -3.62 -24.09 3.09
CA ASN A 66 -3.25 -25.45 2.68
C ASN A 66 -4.25 -25.96 1.65
N GLU A 67 -4.03 -27.17 1.14
CA GLU A 67 -4.89 -27.82 0.12
C GLU A 67 -6.39 -27.87 0.48
N SER A 68 -6.76 -27.70 1.74
CA SER A 68 -8.10 -27.92 2.26
C SER A 68 -8.73 -26.74 3.01
N SER A 69 -7.99 -25.66 3.28
CA SER A 69 -8.44 -24.56 4.14
C SER A 69 -7.52 -23.35 4.02
N GLU A 70 -8.14 -22.17 3.99
CA GLU A 70 -7.51 -20.87 4.18
C GLU A 70 -7.90 -20.35 5.57
N ARG A 71 -6.97 -19.69 6.27
CA ARG A 71 -7.18 -19.17 7.63
C ARG A 71 -6.57 -17.78 7.74
N MET A 72 -7.22 -16.91 8.51
CA MET A 72 -6.62 -15.62 8.88
C MET A 72 -5.33 -15.88 9.66
N LEU A 73 -4.25 -15.20 9.28
CA LEU A 73 -2.95 -15.27 9.92
C LEU A 73 -2.67 -13.96 10.68
N LEU A 74 -2.14 -14.09 11.89
CA LEU A 74 -1.44 -13.01 12.59
C LEU A 74 -0.04 -13.50 12.96
N LEU A 75 0.97 -12.85 12.39
CA LEU A 75 2.38 -13.10 12.66
C LEU A 75 2.94 -11.97 13.52
N ARG A 76 3.73 -12.32 14.54
CA ARG A 76 4.45 -11.38 15.39
C ARG A 76 5.94 -11.62 15.30
N THR A 77 6.70 -10.54 15.13
CA THR A 77 8.17 -10.59 15.02
C THR A 77 8.85 -9.64 16.01
N ASP A 78 10.15 -9.82 16.19
CA ASP A 78 10.99 -8.83 16.85
C ASP A 78 11.40 -7.70 15.88
N GLU A 79 12.20 -6.75 16.37
CA GLU A 79 12.69 -5.60 15.58
C GLU A 79 13.56 -6.00 14.37
N ASN A 80 14.09 -7.23 14.36
CA ASN A 80 14.91 -7.77 13.28
C ASN A 80 14.07 -8.62 12.30
N GLY A 81 12.76 -8.69 12.48
CA GLY A 81 11.87 -9.53 11.68
C GLY A 81 11.89 -11.01 12.08
N SER A 82 12.59 -11.39 13.15
CA SER A 82 12.59 -12.79 13.62
C SER A 82 11.25 -13.13 14.26
N VAL A 83 10.66 -14.26 13.86
CA VAL A 83 9.34 -14.69 14.34
C VAL A 83 9.36 -14.98 15.84
N LEU A 84 8.49 -14.30 16.58
CA LEU A 84 8.22 -14.54 17.99
C LEU A 84 7.11 -15.58 18.14
N TRP A 85 6.01 -15.37 17.43
CA TRP A 85 4.88 -16.29 17.37
C TRP A 85 4.01 -16.03 16.14
N ASN A 86 3.21 -17.01 15.76
CA ASN A 86 2.10 -16.85 14.81
C ASN A 86 0.82 -17.45 15.39
N ARG A 87 -0.32 -17.00 14.86
CA ARG A 87 -1.65 -17.55 15.13
C ARG A 87 -2.40 -17.68 13.82
N THR A 88 -3.10 -18.80 13.66
CA THR A 88 -4.09 -18.96 12.61
C THR A 88 -5.46 -19.04 13.24
N TYR A 89 -6.43 -18.36 12.65
CA TYR A 89 -7.81 -18.34 13.10
C TYR A 89 -8.66 -18.98 12.01
N ALA A 90 -9.34 -20.07 12.40
CA ALA A 90 -10.31 -20.74 11.55
C ALA A 90 -11.70 -20.27 11.98
N LEU A 91 -12.29 -19.41 11.17
CA LEU A 91 -13.72 -19.13 11.21
C LEU A 91 -14.44 -20.20 10.37
N SER A 92 -15.71 -19.99 10.05
CA SER A 92 -16.54 -20.95 9.32
C SER A 92 -16.44 -20.81 7.81
N GLY A 93 -15.23 -20.81 7.24
CA GLY A 93 -15.07 -20.66 5.79
C GLY A 93 -13.62 -20.72 5.32
N ALA A 94 -13.42 -20.32 4.07
CA ALA A 94 -12.13 -19.78 3.64
C ALA A 94 -12.02 -18.37 4.25
N ASP A 95 -10.94 -18.12 4.98
CA ASP A 95 -10.76 -16.89 5.74
C ASP A 95 -9.41 -16.24 5.43
N ALA A 96 -9.42 -14.92 5.25
CA ALA A 96 -8.23 -14.12 4.96
C ALA A 96 -8.25 -12.83 5.79
N ALA A 97 -7.11 -12.44 6.36
CA ALA A 97 -6.95 -11.13 6.99
C ALA A 97 -6.27 -10.17 6.01
N TYR A 98 -6.92 -9.05 5.70
CA TYR A 98 -6.41 -8.03 4.79
C TYR A 98 -5.82 -6.83 5.50
N ALA A 99 -6.20 -6.57 6.76
CA ALA A 99 -5.69 -5.42 7.52
C ALA A 99 -5.47 -5.75 8.99
N VAL A 100 -4.46 -5.09 9.60
CA VAL A 100 -4.18 -5.19 11.05
C VAL A 100 -3.96 -3.81 11.65
N ARG A 101 -4.53 -3.56 12.84
CA ARG A 101 -4.17 -2.40 13.67
C ARG A 101 -3.93 -2.83 15.11
N GLN A 102 -2.96 -2.18 15.76
CA GLN A 102 -2.72 -2.38 17.19
C GLN A 102 -3.79 -1.62 17.99
N THR A 103 -4.34 -2.24 19.01
CA THR A 103 -5.30 -1.63 19.93
C THR A 103 -4.57 -0.97 21.11
N ALA A 104 -5.20 0.01 21.77
CA ALA A 104 -4.59 0.79 22.84
C ALA A 104 -4.21 -0.03 24.08
N ASP A 105 -4.78 -1.22 24.26
CA ASP A 105 -4.46 -2.19 25.31
C ASP A 105 -3.33 -3.16 24.92
N GLY A 106 -2.71 -2.96 23.75
CA GLY A 106 -1.58 -3.74 23.25
C GLY A 106 -1.97 -5.00 22.46
N GLY A 107 -3.27 -5.26 22.30
CA GLY A 107 -3.79 -6.29 21.41
C GLY A 107 -3.81 -5.88 19.93
N TYR A 108 -4.57 -6.63 19.13
CA TYR A 108 -4.71 -6.39 17.70
C TYR A 108 -6.16 -6.56 17.26
N VAL A 109 -6.57 -5.75 16.28
CA VAL A 109 -7.76 -6.00 15.47
C VAL A 109 -7.32 -6.43 14.07
N LEU A 110 -7.89 -7.54 13.59
CA LEU A 110 -7.76 -8.03 12.23
C LEU A 110 -9.07 -7.80 11.51
N ALA A 111 -9.01 -7.35 10.26
CA ALA A 111 -10.16 -7.31 9.37
C ALA A 111 -9.89 -8.06 8.08
N GLY A 112 -10.95 -8.65 7.53
CA GLY A 112 -10.87 -9.37 6.27
C GLY A 112 -12.18 -10.04 5.92
N GLU A 113 -12.12 -11.32 5.57
CA GLU A 113 -13.28 -12.12 5.20
C GLU A 113 -13.38 -13.48 5.88
N GLU A 114 -14.63 -13.93 5.99
CA GLU A 114 -15.05 -15.30 6.30
C GLU A 114 -16.09 -15.70 5.24
N ASP A 115 -15.80 -16.69 4.40
CA ASP A 115 -16.68 -17.14 3.31
C ASP A 115 -17.16 -15.99 2.39
N GLY A 116 -16.26 -15.03 2.11
CA GLY A 116 -16.53 -13.85 1.28
C GLY A 116 -17.35 -12.74 1.96
N HIS A 117 -17.58 -12.82 3.27
CA HIS A 117 -18.32 -11.84 4.06
C HIS A 117 -17.40 -11.10 5.05
N PRO A 118 -17.75 -9.89 5.53
CA PRO A 118 -16.95 -9.15 6.50
C PRO A 118 -16.61 -9.99 7.74
N ALA A 119 -15.34 -10.02 8.11
CA ALA A 119 -14.89 -10.61 9.35
C ALA A 119 -13.97 -9.65 10.12
N LEU A 120 -14.13 -9.65 11.44
CA LEU A 120 -13.26 -8.98 12.41
C LEU A 120 -12.86 -9.96 13.50
N ILE A 121 -11.60 -9.89 13.92
CA ILE A 121 -11.11 -10.58 15.12
C ILE A 121 -10.39 -9.57 16.00
N GLY A 122 -10.91 -9.37 17.20
CA GLY A 122 -10.21 -8.67 18.28
C GLY A 122 -9.41 -9.66 19.10
N THR A 123 -8.14 -9.35 19.34
CA THR A 123 -7.20 -10.23 20.03
C THR A 123 -6.52 -9.52 21.20
N GLY A 124 -6.03 -10.30 22.16
CA GLY A 124 -5.09 -9.81 23.17
C GLY A 124 -3.65 -9.75 22.63
N PRO A 125 -2.69 -9.27 23.44
CA PRO A 125 -1.31 -9.06 23.01
C PRO A 125 -0.57 -10.31 22.54
N GLU A 126 -1.02 -11.51 22.93
CA GLU A 126 -0.42 -12.79 22.53
C GLU A 126 -1.22 -13.49 21.41
N GLY A 127 -2.13 -12.75 20.76
CA GLY A 127 -2.96 -13.23 19.65
C GLY A 127 -4.07 -14.18 20.08
N GLU A 128 -4.46 -14.19 21.35
CA GLU A 128 -5.66 -14.90 21.80
C GLU A 128 -6.92 -14.14 21.38
N VAL A 129 -7.93 -14.85 20.84
CA VAL A 129 -9.19 -14.24 20.43
C VAL A 129 -9.97 -13.77 21.66
N LEU A 130 -10.34 -12.49 21.69
CA LEU A 130 -11.19 -11.88 22.70
C LEU A 130 -12.63 -11.74 22.22
N TRP A 131 -12.82 -11.36 20.95
CA TRP A 131 -14.12 -11.21 20.31
C TRP A 131 -14.02 -11.36 18.79
N THR A 132 -15.16 -11.63 18.13
CA THR A 132 -15.31 -11.68 16.67
C THR A 132 -16.47 -10.79 16.23
N GLY A 133 -16.41 -10.25 15.02
CA GLY A 133 -17.44 -9.38 14.46
C GLY A 133 -17.35 -9.27 12.93
N PRO A 134 -17.97 -8.25 12.31
CA PRO A 134 -18.81 -7.22 12.92
C PRO A 134 -20.15 -7.77 13.43
N GLU A 135 -20.52 -7.50 14.69
CA GLU A 135 -21.77 -7.96 15.31
C GLU A 135 -22.91 -6.94 15.11
N GLY A 136 -24.13 -7.42 14.88
CA GLY A 136 -25.33 -6.57 14.81
C GLY A 136 -25.82 -6.26 13.39
N ILE A 137 -25.21 -6.85 12.37
CA ILE A 137 -25.64 -6.78 10.98
C ILE A 137 -25.81 -8.18 10.36
N ASN A 138 -26.54 -8.25 9.25
CA ASN A 138 -26.58 -9.44 8.41
C ASN A 138 -25.37 -9.42 7.46
N VAL A 139 -24.26 -10.06 7.85
CA VAL A 139 -22.99 -10.03 7.11
C VAL A 139 -23.12 -10.50 5.65
N THR A 140 -24.13 -11.31 5.32
CA THR A 140 -24.33 -11.83 3.96
C THR A 140 -24.73 -10.76 2.93
N GLU A 141 -25.07 -9.56 3.38
CA GLU A 141 -25.40 -8.41 2.52
C GLU A 141 -24.16 -7.58 2.14
N TYR A 142 -23.00 -7.97 2.68
CA TYR A 142 -21.74 -7.24 2.58
C TYR A 142 -20.63 -8.15 2.05
N GLY A 143 -19.66 -7.51 1.41
CA GLY A 143 -18.43 -8.15 0.95
C GLY A 143 -17.26 -7.93 1.88
N PRO A 144 -16.07 -8.42 1.51
CA PRO A 144 -14.87 -8.42 2.35
C PRO A 144 -14.45 -7.04 2.85
N VAL A 145 -13.89 -6.97 4.06
CA VAL A 145 -13.27 -5.74 4.57
C VAL A 145 -11.83 -5.68 4.09
N ARG A 146 -11.50 -4.68 3.26
CA ARG A 146 -10.17 -4.51 2.66
C ARG A 146 -9.20 -3.72 3.52
N ASP A 147 -9.71 -2.76 4.27
CA ASP A 147 -8.90 -1.91 5.15
C ASP A 147 -9.72 -1.40 6.35
N LEU A 148 -9.03 -0.99 7.41
CA LEU A 148 -9.63 -0.44 8.62
C LEU A 148 -8.80 0.71 9.21
N VAL A 149 -9.49 1.64 9.86
CA VAL A 149 -8.87 2.66 10.72
C VAL A 149 -9.42 2.56 12.15
N VAL A 150 -8.54 2.77 13.13
CA VAL A 150 -8.92 2.94 14.54
C VAL A 150 -9.33 4.40 14.75
N THR A 151 -10.44 4.61 15.44
CA THR A 151 -10.95 5.96 15.77
C THR A 151 -10.51 6.39 17.16
N ASP A 152 -10.57 7.70 17.44
CA ASP A 152 -10.12 8.29 18.71
C ASP A 152 -10.84 7.73 19.96
N ASP A 153 -12.06 7.22 19.79
CA ASP A 153 -12.86 6.58 20.83
C ASP A 153 -12.61 5.07 20.98
N GLY A 154 -11.63 4.51 20.24
CA GLY A 154 -11.22 3.11 20.30
C GLY A 154 -12.01 2.14 19.42
N GLY A 155 -13.04 2.61 18.71
CA GLY A 155 -13.74 1.79 17.71
C GLY A 155 -13.02 1.69 16.36
N TYR A 156 -13.69 1.10 15.38
CA TYR A 156 -13.13 0.90 14.03
C TYR A 156 -14.08 1.41 12.94
N VAL A 157 -13.52 1.94 11.86
CA VAL A 157 -14.23 2.10 10.58
C VAL A 157 -13.58 1.18 9.56
N LEU A 158 -14.43 0.41 8.89
CA LEU A 158 -14.08 -0.67 7.98
C LEU A 158 -14.47 -0.25 6.57
N ALA A 159 -13.59 -0.47 5.59
CA ALA A 159 -13.86 -0.24 4.18
C ALA A 159 -13.99 -1.56 3.43
N GLY A 160 -15.05 -1.69 2.62
CA GLY A 160 -15.28 -2.86 1.79
C GLY A 160 -16.39 -2.61 0.78
N SER A 161 -17.26 -3.59 0.61
CA SER A 161 -18.41 -3.50 -0.30
C SER A 161 -19.72 -3.99 0.32
N ALA A 162 -20.82 -3.61 -0.31
CA ALA A 162 -22.17 -4.04 0.01
C ALA A 162 -22.96 -4.28 -1.27
N LEU A 163 -24.06 -5.03 -1.18
CA LEU A 163 -25.02 -5.12 -2.28
C LEU A 163 -25.97 -3.92 -2.24
N ALA A 164 -25.95 -3.09 -3.29
CA ALA A 164 -26.95 -2.05 -3.49
C ALA A 164 -28.35 -2.68 -3.71
N PRO A 165 -29.47 -1.94 -3.50
CA PRO A 165 -30.82 -2.47 -3.72
C PRO A 165 -31.08 -3.04 -5.12
N GLY A 166 -30.28 -2.66 -6.12
CA GLY A 166 -30.31 -3.18 -7.48
C GLY A 166 -29.60 -4.53 -7.69
N GLY A 167 -28.87 -5.02 -6.68
CA GLY A 167 -28.09 -6.25 -6.72
C GLY A 167 -26.63 -6.08 -7.15
N GLU A 168 -26.21 -4.87 -7.51
CA GLU A 168 -24.82 -4.56 -7.86
C GLU A 168 -23.97 -4.33 -6.61
N GLU A 169 -22.71 -4.75 -6.65
CA GLU A 169 -21.73 -4.45 -5.60
C GLU A 169 -21.44 -2.93 -5.57
N THR A 170 -21.37 -2.33 -4.39
CA THR A 170 -20.96 -0.94 -4.24
C THR A 170 -20.11 -0.73 -2.99
N ALA A 171 -19.28 0.32 -2.98
CA ALA A 171 -18.43 0.64 -1.86
C ALA A 171 -19.28 0.93 -0.60
N ALA A 172 -18.80 0.45 0.54
CA ALA A 172 -19.46 0.66 1.82
C ALA A 172 -18.46 0.89 2.95
N LEU A 173 -18.91 1.63 3.96
CA LEU A 173 -18.23 1.75 5.25
C LEU A 173 -19.09 1.12 6.36
N ILE A 174 -18.44 0.39 7.25
CA ILE A 174 -19.06 -0.14 8.48
C ILE A 174 -18.32 0.47 9.66
N ARG A 175 -19.06 1.08 10.59
CA ARG A 175 -18.54 1.56 11.86
C ARG A 175 -18.86 0.58 12.96
N THR A 176 -17.88 0.31 13.81
CA THR A 176 -18.04 -0.49 15.01
C THR A 176 -17.47 0.21 16.24
N ASN A 177 -17.96 -0.17 17.41
CA ASN A 177 -17.30 0.18 18.67
C ASN A 177 -16.04 -0.69 18.90
N GLU A 178 -15.34 -0.47 20.02
CA GLU A 178 -14.11 -1.19 20.38
C GLU A 178 -14.26 -2.73 20.50
N SER A 179 -15.49 -3.23 20.64
CA SER A 179 -15.83 -4.65 20.74
C SER A 179 -16.47 -5.22 19.47
N GLY A 180 -16.34 -4.52 18.34
CA GLY A 180 -16.82 -5.00 17.04
C GLY A 180 -18.34 -4.94 16.84
N HIS A 181 -19.10 -4.30 17.75
CA HIS A 181 -20.55 -4.11 17.54
C HIS A 181 -20.78 -2.95 16.58
N VAL A 182 -21.59 -3.17 15.56
CA VAL A 182 -21.88 -2.17 14.53
C VAL A 182 -22.72 -1.02 15.10
N GLU A 183 -22.25 0.20 14.87
CA GLU A 183 -22.93 1.44 15.27
C GLU A 183 -23.67 2.07 14.09
N TRP A 184 -23.05 2.05 12.90
CA TRP A 184 -23.67 2.48 11.66
C TRP A 184 -23.05 1.78 10.44
N VAL A 185 -23.80 1.78 9.34
CA VAL A 185 -23.36 1.34 8.02
C VAL A 185 -23.70 2.44 7.01
N GLN A 186 -22.77 2.70 6.09
CA GLN A 186 -23.00 3.58 4.94
C GLN A 186 -22.71 2.86 3.64
N ILE A 187 -23.67 2.93 2.72
CA ILE A 187 -23.61 2.29 1.39
C ILE A 187 -23.64 3.42 0.35
N TYR A 188 -22.65 3.46 -0.53
CA TYR A 188 -22.53 4.50 -1.54
C TYR A 188 -23.14 4.06 -2.87
N GLU A 189 -24.47 3.97 -2.92
CA GLU A 189 -25.23 3.42 -4.08
C GLU A 189 -24.90 4.08 -5.43
N ASP A 190 -24.49 5.36 -5.43
CA ASP A 190 -24.12 6.07 -6.66
C ASP A 190 -22.80 5.60 -7.29
N LEU A 191 -22.00 4.82 -6.56
CA LEU A 191 -20.71 4.29 -7.03
C LEU A 191 -20.84 2.91 -7.69
N ASN A 192 -22.05 2.50 -8.14
CA ASN A 192 -22.36 1.20 -8.78
C ASN A 192 -21.16 0.38 -9.32
N GLU A 193 -21.13 -0.90 -8.97
CA GLU A 193 -20.04 -1.84 -9.28
C GLU A 193 -18.68 -1.35 -8.78
N SER A 194 -18.64 -0.84 -7.55
CA SER A 194 -17.40 -0.41 -6.90
C SER A 194 -17.15 -1.14 -5.60
N ARG A 195 -15.88 -1.18 -5.19
CA ARG A 195 -15.47 -1.64 -3.86
C ARG A 195 -14.37 -0.75 -3.31
N ALA A 196 -14.46 -0.45 -2.02
CA ALA A 196 -13.39 0.24 -1.32
C ALA A 196 -12.20 -0.70 -1.11
N THR A 197 -10.99 -0.21 -1.35
CA THR A 197 -9.75 -0.98 -1.18
C THR A 197 -8.83 -0.37 -0.13
N ALA A 198 -8.89 0.95 0.06
CA ALA A 198 -8.04 1.66 1.02
C ALA A 198 -8.81 2.73 1.79
N LEU A 199 -8.42 2.94 3.03
CA LEU A 199 -9.09 3.81 3.99
C LEU A 199 -8.08 4.63 4.78
N ALA A 200 -8.27 5.95 4.80
CA ALA A 200 -7.46 6.86 5.59
C ALA A 200 -8.34 7.83 6.39
N THR A 201 -7.82 8.40 7.48
CA THR A 201 -8.50 9.51 8.16
C THR A 201 -8.45 10.76 7.30
N ALA A 202 -9.58 11.44 7.14
CA ALA A 202 -9.72 12.72 6.46
C ALA A 202 -9.78 13.86 7.48
N GLY A 203 -8.64 14.15 8.14
CA GLY A 203 -8.56 15.22 9.13
C GLY A 203 -9.16 14.83 10.49
N GLU A 204 -9.61 15.82 11.27
CA GLU A 204 -9.97 15.62 12.70
C GLU A 204 -11.19 14.71 12.92
N SER A 205 -12.01 14.43 11.89
CA SER A 205 -13.19 13.58 12.10
C SER A 205 -13.76 12.90 10.85
N GLY A 206 -13.17 13.02 9.67
CA GLY A 206 -13.71 12.39 8.45
C GLY A 206 -12.93 11.15 8.03
N TYR A 207 -13.40 10.48 6.97
CA TYR A 207 -12.66 9.39 6.32
C TYR A 207 -12.49 9.68 4.83
N ALA A 208 -11.35 9.28 4.29
CA ALA A 208 -11.07 9.26 2.87
C ALA A 208 -10.98 7.81 2.41
N VAL A 209 -11.61 7.50 1.29
CA VAL A 209 -11.74 6.13 0.78
C VAL A 209 -11.36 6.13 -0.68
N ALA A 210 -10.44 5.25 -1.05
CA ALA A 210 -10.13 4.94 -2.44
C ALA A 210 -10.63 3.54 -2.77
N GLY A 211 -10.90 3.32 -4.06
CA GLY A 211 -11.34 2.03 -4.52
C GLY A 211 -11.45 1.95 -6.03
N LEU A 212 -11.87 0.78 -6.49
CA LEU A 212 -12.02 0.46 -7.90
C LEU A 212 -13.49 0.36 -8.25
N SER A 213 -13.82 0.90 -9.42
CA SER A 213 -15.07 0.61 -10.11
C SER A 213 -14.82 -0.45 -11.19
N SER A 214 -15.42 -1.64 -11.06
CA SER A 214 -15.35 -2.66 -12.11
C SER A 214 -16.20 -2.32 -13.33
N ALA A 215 -17.25 -1.50 -13.17
CA ALA A 215 -18.06 -1.02 -14.29
C ALA A 215 -17.31 -0.02 -15.17
N SER A 216 -16.66 0.96 -14.53
CA SER A 216 -16.04 2.09 -15.22
C SER A 216 -14.53 1.95 -15.41
N GLU A 217 -13.89 1.02 -14.69
CA GLU A 217 -12.43 0.78 -14.74
C GLU A 217 -11.61 1.98 -14.25
N GLU A 218 -12.25 2.77 -13.39
CA GLU A 218 -11.73 4.00 -12.81
C GLU A 218 -11.38 3.77 -11.35
N VAL A 219 -10.46 4.57 -10.84
CA VAL A 219 -10.34 4.77 -9.39
C VAL A 219 -11.39 5.77 -8.97
N PHE A 220 -12.10 5.49 -7.88
CA PHE A 220 -12.83 6.54 -7.16
C PHE A 220 -12.04 6.97 -5.93
N LEU A 221 -12.18 8.24 -5.59
CA LEU A 221 -11.78 8.80 -4.31
C LEU A 221 -12.98 9.54 -3.74
N LEU A 222 -13.32 9.24 -2.49
CA LEU A 222 -14.36 9.95 -1.77
C LEU A 222 -13.88 10.39 -0.41
N THR A 223 -14.58 11.36 0.15
CA THR A 223 -14.43 11.74 1.55
C THR A 223 -15.78 11.79 2.24
N THR A 224 -15.75 11.64 3.55
CA THR A 224 -16.92 11.56 4.40
C THR A 224 -16.75 12.38 5.67
N GLY A 225 -17.87 12.67 6.35
CA GLY A 225 -17.87 13.08 7.75
C GLY A 225 -17.67 11.90 8.71
N ALA A 226 -17.63 12.18 10.01
CA ALA A 226 -17.47 11.17 11.08
C ALA A 226 -18.61 10.13 11.11
N ASP A 227 -19.76 10.54 10.60
CA ASP A 227 -20.98 9.76 10.45
C ASP A 227 -21.00 8.92 9.16
N GLY A 228 -19.90 8.93 8.39
CA GLY A 228 -19.76 8.23 7.11
C GLY A 228 -20.52 8.88 5.95
N ASN A 229 -21.21 10.01 6.19
CA ASN A 229 -21.96 10.70 5.14
C ASN A 229 -21.00 11.31 4.12
N LEU A 230 -21.32 11.12 2.84
CA LEU A 230 -20.50 11.59 1.73
C LEU A 230 -20.36 13.12 1.74
N THR A 231 -19.13 13.61 1.76
CA THR A 231 -18.80 15.03 1.56
C THR A 231 -18.61 15.32 0.07
N TRP A 232 -17.80 14.50 -0.60
CA TRP A 232 -17.63 14.53 -2.05
C TRP A 232 -17.08 13.20 -2.55
N THR A 233 -17.29 12.94 -3.84
CA THR A 233 -16.65 11.84 -4.60
C THR A 233 -16.07 12.37 -5.92
N ARG A 234 -15.01 11.72 -6.39
CA ARG A 234 -14.32 11.95 -7.67
C ARG A 234 -13.97 10.61 -8.28
N THR A 235 -13.98 10.54 -9.60
CA THR A 235 -13.45 9.39 -10.34
C THR A 235 -12.30 9.82 -11.23
N PHE A 236 -11.34 8.92 -11.42
CA PHE A 236 -10.14 9.13 -12.20
C PHE A 236 -10.01 7.98 -13.20
N PRO A 237 -10.35 8.21 -14.48
CA PRO A 237 -10.23 7.20 -15.51
C PRO A 237 -8.77 6.84 -15.78
N ALA A 238 -8.50 5.54 -16.00
CA ALA A 238 -7.18 5.04 -16.34
C ALA A 238 -6.54 5.80 -17.51
N LEU A 239 -7.34 6.15 -18.54
CA LEU A 239 -6.89 6.90 -19.71
C LEU A 239 -6.60 8.39 -19.46
N GLU A 240 -7.15 8.99 -18.39
CA GLU A 240 -6.76 10.36 -17.99
C GLU A 240 -5.41 10.36 -17.28
N ILE A 241 -5.09 9.26 -16.59
CA ILE A 241 -3.82 9.06 -15.90
C ILE A 241 -2.72 8.69 -16.90
N TRP A 242 -2.98 7.73 -17.79
CA TRP A 242 -1.99 7.24 -18.77
C TRP A 242 -2.57 7.11 -20.20
N PRO A 243 -2.59 8.21 -20.98
CA PRO A 243 -3.24 8.28 -22.29
C PRO A 243 -2.37 7.70 -23.44
N VAL A 244 -1.85 6.48 -23.28
CA VAL A 244 -0.95 5.86 -24.28
C VAL A 244 -1.72 5.20 -25.43
N PHE A 245 -2.80 4.48 -25.11
CA PHE A 245 -3.63 3.80 -26.10
C PHE A 245 -5.08 4.24 -25.94
N SER A 246 -5.52 5.19 -26.77
CA SER A 246 -6.90 5.70 -26.73
C SER A 246 -7.92 4.75 -27.38
N ASP A 247 -7.45 3.72 -28.07
CA ASP A 247 -8.24 2.73 -28.80
C ASP A 247 -8.42 1.41 -28.04
N ILE A 248 -7.77 1.27 -26.87
CA ILE A 248 -7.71 0.04 -26.10
C ILE A 248 -8.22 0.29 -24.69
N ARG A 249 -8.87 -0.73 -24.12
CA ARG A 249 -9.35 -0.76 -22.75
C ARG A 249 -8.20 -0.63 -21.74
N ALA A 250 -8.32 0.26 -20.76
CA ALA A 250 -7.33 0.49 -19.71
C ALA A 250 -7.97 0.30 -18.34
N LEU A 251 -7.32 -0.46 -17.45
CA LEU A 251 -7.80 -0.76 -16.11
C LEU A 251 -6.89 -0.12 -15.07
N MET A 252 -7.48 0.36 -13.98
CA MET A 252 -6.76 0.66 -12.75
C MET A 252 -6.65 -0.59 -11.86
N ILE A 253 -5.50 -0.76 -11.20
CA ILE A 253 -5.27 -1.82 -10.20
C ILE A 253 -4.65 -1.24 -8.92
N ALA A 254 -4.95 -1.92 -7.80
CA ALA A 254 -4.44 -1.69 -6.44
C ALA A 254 -4.40 -0.22 -5.96
N PRO A 255 -5.55 0.47 -5.80
CA PRO A 255 -5.54 1.82 -5.26
C PRO A 255 -5.37 1.82 -3.75
N ASP A 256 -4.17 2.18 -3.31
CA ASP A 256 -3.84 2.55 -1.94
C ASP A 256 -3.92 4.07 -1.76
N LEU A 257 -4.07 4.55 -0.53
CA LEU A 257 -4.40 5.94 -0.21
C LEU A 257 -3.62 6.47 0.99
N ALA A 258 -3.02 7.66 0.84
CA ALA A 258 -2.53 8.43 1.98
C ALA A 258 -3.01 9.88 1.97
N ARG A 259 -3.17 10.44 3.16
CA ARG A 259 -3.47 11.87 3.36
C ARG A 259 -2.20 12.72 3.36
N ARG A 260 -2.22 13.82 2.61
CA ARG A 260 -1.10 14.78 2.49
C ARG A 260 -1.07 15.77 3.68
N ALA A 261 0.10 16.26 4.09
CA ALA A 261 0.20 17.20 5.23
C ALA A 261 -0.45 18.55 4.89
N GLY A 262 -0.23 19.01 3.66
CA GLY A 262 -0.79 20.26 3.13
C GLY A 262 -2.30 20.23 2.85
N GLY A 263 -2.97 19.09 3.09
CA GLY A 263 -4.33 18.83 2.63
C GLY A 263 -4.37 18.09 1.30
N GLY A 264 -5.48 17.39 1.05
CA GLY A 264 -5.62 16.50 -0.11
C GLY A 264 -5.03 15.11 0.10
N TYR A 265 -4.93 14.37 -1.01
CA TYR A 265 -4.71 12.93 -0.98
C TYR A 265 -3.74 12.47 -2.06
N ALA A 266 -2.97 11.44 -1.75
CA ALA A 266 -2.13 10.69 -2.66
C ALA A 266 -2.75 9.31 -2.86
N VAL A 267 -2.88 8.89 -4.12
CA VAL A 267 -3.36 7.55 -4.49
C VAL A 267 -2.28 6.88 -5.32
N ALA A 268 -1.87 5.67 -4.94
CA ALA A 268 -0.95 4.85 -5.72
C ALA A 268 -1.67 3.64 -6.28
N GLY A 269 -1.11 3.05 -7.34
CA GLY A 269 -1.67 1.85 -7.97
C GLY A 269 -0.96 1.56 -9.28
N GLY A 270 -1.68 0.98 -10.23
CA GLY A 270 -1.21 0.84 -11.60
C GLY A 270 -2.28 1.08 -12.66
N VAL A 271 -1.84 1.38 -13.87
CA VAL A 271 -2.66 1.31 -15.09
C VAL A 271 -2.17 0.13 -15.92
N THR A 272 -3.08 -0.75 -16.33
CA THR A 272 -2.80 -1.88 -17.23
C THR A 272 -3.71 -1.85 -18.45
N PHE A 273 -3.24 -2.41 -19.56
CA PHE A 273 -4.03 -2.56 -20.79
C PHE A 273 -4.21 -4.05 -21.10
N PRO A 274 -5.29 -4.72 -20.69
CA PRO A 274 -5.40 -6.19 -20.80
C PRO A 274 -5.16 -6.80 -22.19
N GLU A 275 -5.34 -6.00 -23.24
CA GLU A 275 -5.11 -6.40 -24.63
C GLU A 275 -3.63 -6.31 -25.06
N ARG A 276 -2.75 -5.78 -24.20
CA ARG A 276 -1.30 -5.63 -24.41
C ARG A 276 -0.55 -5.84 -23.07
N PRO A 277 0.57 -6.56 -23.04
CA PRO A 277 1.35 -6.76 -21.82
C PRO A 277 2.13 -5.48 -21.46
N VAL A 278 1.42 -4.43 -21.05
CA VAL A 278 1.94 -3.11 -20.73
C VAL A 278 1.17 -2.59 -19.53
N SER A 279 1.88 -2.37 -18.43
CA SER A 279 1.38 -1.68 -17.25
C SER A 279 2.42 -0.68 -16.70
N THR A 280 1.97 0.19 -15.80
CA THR A 280 2.82 1.20 -15.16
C THR A 280 2.36 1.41 -13.72
N ALA A 281 3.30 1.67 -12.81
CA ALA A 281 2.98 2.19 -11.50
C ALA A 281 2.53 3.65 -11.62
N VAL A 282 1.62 4.06 -10.75
CA VAL A 282 1.00 5.39 -10.74
C VAL A 282 1.08 6.01 -9.36
N LEU A 283 1.30 7.33 -9.32
CA LEU A 283 1.02 8.18 -8.17
C LEU A 283 0.17 9.37 -8.62
N LEU A 284 -1.02 9.51 -8.04
CA LEU A 284 -1.97 10.59 -8.29
C LEU A 284 -2.09 11.48 -7.05
N LEU A 285 -1.95 12.79 -7.22
CA LEU A 285 -2.05 13.78 -6.14
C LEU A 285 -3.25 14.69 -6.37
N THR A 286 -4.03 14.89 -5.31
CA THR A 286 -5.23 15.73 -5.31
C THR A 286 -5.16 16.81 -4.25
N ASP A 287 -5.90 17.90 -4.48
CA ASP A 287 -6.22 18.87 -3.43
C ASP A 287 -7.24 18.28 -2.42
N GLU A 288 -7.58 19.04 -1.37
CA GLU A 288 -8.54 18.63 -0.33
C GLU A 288 -9.97 18.35 -0.84
N ASN A 289 -10.29 18.82 -2.05
CA ASN A 289 -11.58 18.66 -2.71
C ASN A 289 -11.55 17.56 -3.78
N GLY A 290 -10.45 16.80 -3.85
CA GLY A 290 -10.27 15.71 -4.80
C GLY A 290 -9.98 16.17 -6.23
N THR A 291 -9.67 17.46 -6.45
CA THR A 291 -9.23 17.92 -7.78
C THR A 291 -7.82 17.38 -8.03
N MET A 292 -7.63 16.63 -9.11
CA MET A 292 -6.29 16.16 -9.49
C MET A 292 -5.37 17.35 -9.78
N GLU A 293 -4.31 17.48 -9.00
CA GLU A 293 -3.27 18.49 -9.20
C GLU A 293 -2.21 17.98 -10.17
N ARG A 294 -1.78 16.73 -9.99
CA ARG A 294 -0.78 16.03 -10.82
C ARG A 294 -0.97 14.51 -10.75
N ASN A 295 -0.41 13.82 -11.74
CA ASN A 295 -0.14 12.39 -11.67
C ASN A 295 1.25 12.10 -12.23
N TRP A 296 1.81 10.95 -11.84
CA TRP A 296 3.07 10.40 -12.30
C TRP A 296 2.87 8.95 -12.72
N THR A 297 3.61 8.54 -13.75
CA THR A 297 3.68 7.15 -14.21
C THR A 297 5.14 6.70 -14.17
N TYR A 298 5.40 5.55 -13.58
CA TYR A 298 6.73 4.95 -13.49
C TYR A 298 6.72 3.64 -14.26
N GLN A 299 7.50 3.58 -15.33
CA GLN A 299 7.50 2.45 -16.26
C GLN A 299 8.75 1.59 -16.05
N ARG A 300 8.55 0.27 -16.08
CA ARG A 300 9.59 -0.74 -16.17
C ARG A 300 9.25 -1.67 -17.34
N ASP A 301 10.21 -2.47 -17.79
CA ASP A 301 9.91 -3.54 -18.73
C ASP A 301 9.08 -4.60 -18.00
N GLY A 302 8.07 -5.18 -18.67
CA GLY A 302 7.15 -6.15 -18.06
C GLY A 302 5.99 -5.51 -17.33
N ASP A 303 5.18 -6.34 -16.66
CA ASP A 303 4.12 -5.82 -15.82
C ASP A 303 4.66 -5.17 -14.54
N PHE A 304 4.16 -3.98 -14.21
CA PHE A 304 4.70 -3.14 -13.15
C PHE A 304 3.62 -2.22 -12.58
N TRP A 305 3.39 -2.27 -11.27
CA TRP A 305 2.44 -1.41 -10.58
C TRP A 305 2.86 -1.17 -9.12
N ALA A 306 2.32 -0.11 -8.50
CA ALA A 306 2.45 0.09 -7.06
C ALA A 306 1.32 -0.65 -6.36
N GLU A 307 1.65 -1.43 -5.33
CA GLU A 307 0.68 -2.15 -4.50
C GLU A 307 0.30 -1.34 -3.27
N SER A 308 1.29 -0.66 -2.69
CA SER A 308 1.08 0.16 -1.50
C SER A 308 1.94 1.42 -1.52
N LEU A 309 1.50 2.43 -0.77
CA LEU A 309 2.23 3.66 -0.54
C LEU A 309 2.28 4.00 0.95
N VAL A 310 3.38 4.64 1.35
CA VAL A 310 3.48 5.27 2.66
C VAL A 310 3.98 6.69 2.55
N ARG A 311 3.37 7.58 3.33
CA ARG A 311 3.83 8.96 3.44
C ARG A 311 5.03 9.07 4.37
N THR A 312 6.06 9.78 3.96
CA THR A 312 7.28 9.98 4.73
C THR A 312 7.16 11.19 5.68
N PRO A 313 8.03 11.31 6.70
CA PRO A 313 8.00 12.43 7.65
C PRO A 313 8.21 13.83 7.03
N ASP A 314 8.86 13.89 5.87
CA ASP A 314 9.04 15.10 5.06
C ASP A 314 7.94 15.32 4.00
N ASP A 315 6.78 14.67 4.19
CA ASP A 315 5.57 14.74 3.34
C ASP A 315 5.71 14.20 1.91
N GLY A 316 6.83 13.56 1.59
CA GLY A 316 6.96 12.73 0.39
C GLY A 316 6.28 11.37 0.53
N PHE A 317 6.54 10.49 -0.46
CA PHE A 317 5.96 9.15 -0.50
C PHE A 317 6.99 8.10 -0.87
N VAL A 318 6.82 6.88 -0.35
CA VAL A 318 7.44 5.68 -0.89
C VAL A 318 6.38 4.74 -1.40
N LEU A 319 6.56 4.28 -2.63
CA LEU A 319 5.75 3.23 -3.25
C LEU A 319 6.48 1.89 -3.12
N ALA A 320 5.76 0.84 -2.75
CA ALA A 320 6.20 -0.53 -2.91
C ALA A 320 5.56 -1.10 -4.18
N CYS A 321 6.38 -1.56 -5.11
CA CYS A 321 5.93 -1.94 -6.44
C CYS A 321 6.26 -3.40 -6.77
N TYR A 322 5.26 -4.09 -7.31
CA TYR A 322 5.41 -5.36 -8.01
C TYR A 322 6.11 -5.14 -9.34
N LEU A 323 6.97 -6.09 -9.74
CA LEU A 323 7.57 -6.14 -11.07
C LEU A 323 7.62 -7.57 -11.58
N ASP A 324 7.02 -7.81 -12.76
CA ASP A 324 6.89 -9.09 -13.44
C ASP A 324 8.22 -9.89 -13.41
N PRO A 325 8.22 -11.11 -12.84
CA PRO A 325 9.40 -11.96 -12.73
C PRO A 325 10.16 -12.20 -14.03
N LEU A 326 9.48 -12.25 -15.18
CA LEU A 326 10.11 -12.43 -16.49
C LEU A 326 10.94 -11.22 -16.91
N ALA A 327 10.52 -10.02 -16.51
CA ALA A 327 11.24 -8.79 -16.74
C ALA A 327 12.13 -8.37 -15.55
N ASN A 328 12.02 -9.09 -14.44
CA ASN A 328 12.73 -8.86 -13.17
C ASN A 328 13.78 -9.95 -12.91
N PRO A 329 14.95 -9.96 -13.59
CA PRO A 329 15.95 -11.01 -13.42
C PRO A 329 16.57 -11.05 -12.01
N THR A 330 16.37 -9.99 -11.22
CA THR A 330 16.79 -9.89 -9.82
C THR A 330 15.68 -10.23 -8.83
N ASN A 331 14.46 -10.50 -9.33
CA ASN A 331 13.22 -10.67 -8.59
C ASN A 331 13.10 -9.64 -7.44
N ALA A 332 13.29 -8.37 -7.75
CA ALA A 332 13.31 -7.33 -6.74
C ALA A 332 11.90 -6.78 -6.44
N VAL A 333 11.58 -6.57 -5.16
CA VAL A 333 10.60 -5.56 -4.75
C VAL A 333 11.17 -4.20 -5.09
N VAL A 334 10.46 -3.40 -5.88
CA VAL A 334 10.93 -2.08 -6.30
C VAL A 334 10.37 -1.03 -5.36
N LEU A 335 11.24 -0.20 -4.78
CA LEU A 335 10.83 0.95 -3.97
C LEU A 335 11.08 2.25 -4.74
N ILE A 336 10.07 3.11 -4.82
CA ILE A 336 10.15 4.43 -5.46
C ILE A 336 9.90 5.50 -4.41
N ARG A 337 10.91 6.33 -4.14
CA ARG A 337 10.77 7.51 -3.27
C ARG A 337 10.48 8.75 -4.07
N THR A 338 9.56 9.55 -3.58
CA THR A 338 9.18 10.83 -4.17
C THR A 338 9.20 11.94 -3.13
N ASP A 339 9.39 13.18 -3.57
CA ASP A 339 9.10 14.36 -2.75
C ASP A 339 7.57 14.56 -2.57
N GLU A 340 7.17 15.56 -1.79
CA GLU A 340 5.76 15.94 -1.55
C GLU A 340 4.96 16.28 -2.83
N ASN A 341 5.64 16.51 -3.95
CA ASN A 341 5.06 16.82 -5.26
C ASN A 341 5.03 15.60 -6.19
N GLY A 342 5.47 14.44 -5.71
CA GLY A 342 5.57 13.18 -6.46
C GLY A 342 6.81 13.06 -7.36
N THR A 343 7.75 14.01 -7.28
CA THR A 343 8.99 13.95 -8.07
C THR A 343 9.91 12.88 -7.50
N SER A 344 10.27 11.88 -8.31
CA SER A 344 11.19 10.79 -7.93
C SER A 344 12.52 11.35 -7.40
N GLN A 345 12.92 10.87 -6.23
CA GLN A 345 14.21 11.16 -5.59
C GLN A 345 15.18 10.00 -5.80
N TRP A 346 14.70 8.78 -5.60
CA TRP A 346 15.45 7.55 -5.84
C TRP A 346 14.51 6.39 -6.14
N GLU A 347 15.04 5.40 -6.84
CA GLU A 347 14.38 4.13 -7.15
C GLU A 347 15.38 3.01 -6.88
N VAL A 348 14.97 1.99 -6.13
CA VAL A 348 15.86 0.90 -5.73
C VAL A 348 15.16 -0.45 -5.86
N ASP A 349 15.92 -1.41 -6.38
CA ASP A 349 15.60 -2.83 -6.36
C ASP A 349 15.98 -3.36 -4.96
N ALA A 350 15.01 -3.43 -4.05
CA ALA A 350 15.27 -3.57 -2.61
C ALA A 350 15.63 -5.00 -2.16
N THR A 351 15.33 -6.03 -2.96
CA THR A 351 15.63 -7.44 -2.67
C THR A 351 16.56 -8.09 -3.69
N PRO A 352 17.79 -7.58 -3.94
CA PRO A 352 18.63 -8.11 -5.01
C PRO A 352 19.17 -9.51 -4.65
N GLY A 353 18.42 -10.56 -5.01
CA GLY A 353 18.85 -11.96 -5.00
C GLY A 353 18.70 -12.73 -3.68
N PHE A 354 17.86 -12.26 -2.74
CA PHE A 354 17.67 -12.91 -1.44
C PHE A 354 16.40 -13.75 -1.33
N LEU A 355 15.33 -13.28 -1.98
CA LEU A 355 14.10 -14.03 -2.20
C LEU A 355 14.28 -14.89 -3.46
N ASN A 356 13.64 -16.05 -3.54
CA ASN A 356 13.79 -17.00 -4.65
C ASN A 356 13.52 -16.30 -6.01
N PRO A 357 14.18 -16.66 -7.12
CA PRO A 357 14.07 -16.02 -8.44
C PRO A 357 12.70 -15.88 -9.12
N SER A 358 11.59 -16.28 -8.52
CA SER A 358 10.27 -16.16 -9.15
C SER A 358 9.24 -15.67 -8.16
N ASP A 359 8.52 -14.61 -8.53
CA ASP A 359 7.34 -14.07 -7.85
C ASP A 359 7.60 -13.46 -6.47
N ASN A 360 7.75 -12.13 -6.44
CA ASN A 360 7.81 -11.34 -5.21
C ASN A 360 6.77 -10.23 -5.32
N ASP A 361 5.73 -10.33 -4.50
CA ASP A 361 4.62 -9.38 -4.53
C ASP A 361 4.56 -8.63 -3.19
N PRO A 362 4.94 -7.34 -3.16
CA PRO A 362 4.82 -6.54 -1.95
C PRO A 362 3.36 -6.09 -1.77
N HIS A 363 2.77 -6.26 -0.59
CA HIS A 363 1.37 -5.89 -0.36
C HIS A 363 1.18 -4.66 0.53
N SER A 364 2.11 -4.42 1.46
CA SER A 364 2.01 -3.28 2.38
C SER A 364 3.40 -2.77 2.77
N ILE A 365 3.51 -1.45 2.93
CA ILE A 365 4.73 -0.75 3.35
C ILE A 365 4.43 0.25 4.48
N ILE A 366 5.34 0.33 5.44
CA ILE A 366 5.32 1.34 6.50
C ILE A 366 6.68 2.03 6.65
N VAL A 367 6.65 3.26 7.19
CA VAL A 367 7.84 3.93 7.72
C VAL A 367 8.09 3.40 9.12
N THR A 368 9.31 2.96 9.38
CA THR A 368 9.73 2.48 10.70
C THR A 368 10.14 3.62 11.63
N THR A 369 10.06 3.43 12.94
CA THR A 369 10.58 4.37 13.95
C THR A 369 12.09 4.60 13.82
N GLY A 370 12.82 3.64 13.25
CA GLY A 370 14.23 3.74 12.89
C GLY A 370 14.53 4.61 11.67
N GLY A 371 13.50 5.12 10.98
CA GLY A 371 13.62 5.98 9.80
C GLY A 371 13.93 5.22 8.49
N GLY A 372 13.79 3.90 8.49
CA GLY A 372 13.75 3.06 7.29
C GLY A 372 12.31 2.63 6.94
N TYR A 373 12.19 1.55 6.19
CA TYR A 373 10.91 0.98 5.74
C TYR A 373 10.79 -0.49 6.11
N ALA A 374 9.57 -0.92 6.40
CA ALA A 374 9.22 -2.33 6.49
C ALA A 374 8.18 -2.65 5.42
N VAL A 375 8.41 -3.72 4.65
CA VAL A 375 7.52 -4.19 3.59
C VAL A 375 7.14 -5.64 3.89
N THR A 376 5.87 -5.97 3.74
CA THR A 376 5.38 -7.34 3.76
C THR A 376 4.76 -7.71 2.43
N GLY A 377 4.66 -9.01 2.16
CA GLY A 377 4.02 -9.54 0.97
C GLY A 377 4.18 -11.05 0.91
N GLU A 378 4.22 -11.58 -0.31
CA GLU A 378 4.47 -12.99 -0.59
C GLU A 378 5.64 -13.19 -1.54
N THR A 379 6.30 -14.32 -1.38
CA THR A 379 7.44 -14.76 -2.21
C THR A 379 7.32 -16.24 -2.51
N LEU A 380 7.68 -16.68 -3.71
CA LEU A 380 7.81 -18.12 -3.94
C LEU A 380 9.01 -18.68 -3.15
N THR A 381 8.85 -19.79 -2.46
CA THR A 381 9.93 -20.58 -1.88
C THR A 381 9.93 -21.98 -2.47
N ILE A 382 11.08 -22.64 -2.38
CA ILE A 382 11.24 -24.04 -2.80
C ILE A 382 11.87 -24.78 -1.65
N ASP A 383 11.18 -25.80 -1.15
CA ASP A 383 11.72 -26.72 -0.16
C ASP A 383 12.98 -27.40 -0.75
N PRO A 384 14.16 -27.24 -0.14
CA PRO A 384 15.41 -27.78 -0.69
C PRO A 384 15.51 -29.31 -0.64
N GLU A 385 14.71 -29.97 0.20
CA GLU A 385 14.67 -31.43 0.33
C GLU A 385 13.65 -32.06 -0.62
N THR A 386 12.47 -31.45 -0.76
CA THR A 386 11.36 -32.01 -1.56
C THR A 386 11.25 -31.42 -2.96
N GLY A 387 11.76 -30.21 -3.17
CA GLY A 387 11.62 -29.43 -4.41
C GLY A 387 10.20 -28.91 -4.63
N LEU A 388 9.35 -28.94 -3.60
CA LEU A 388 7.99 -28.39 -3.66
C LEU A 388 8.04 -26.88 -3.55
N GLU A 389 7.20 -26.21 -4.34
CA GLU A 389 7.00 -24.76 -4.33
C GLU A 389 5.93 -24.39 -3.30
N SER A 390 6.15 -23.30 -2.56
CA SER A 390 5.17 -22.64 -1.68
C SER A 390 5.19 -21.14 -1.90
N LEU A 391 4.09 -20.45 -1.64
CA LEU A 391 4.09 -18.98 -1.52
C LEU A 391 4.16 -18.62 -0.04
N ASP A 392 5.23 -17.93 0.38
CA ASP A 392 5.49 -17.64 1.78
C ASP A 392 5.57 -16.15 2.06
N LEU A 393 5.21 -15.79 3.28
CA LEU A 393 5.18 -14.42 3.74
C LEU A 393 6.61 -13.93 3.92
N PHE A 394 6.94 -12.78 3.37
CA PHE A 394 8.22 -12.12 3.67
C PHE A 394 8.02 -10.84 4.47
N ILE A 395 9.02 -10.50 5.29
CA ILE A 395 9.22 -9.15 5.82
C ILE A 395 10.58 -8.66 5.33
N LEU A 396 10.59 -7.52 4.66
CA LEU A 396 11.78 -6.81 4.21
C LEU A 396 11.96 -5.55 5.05
N LEU A 397 13.13 -5.39 5.66
CA LEU A 397 13.51 -4.21 6.45
C LEU A 397 14.64 -3.45 5.76
N THR A 398 14.46 -2.15 5.56
CA THR A 398 15.50 -1.27 5.03
C THR A 398 16.18 -0.48 6.14
N GLY A 399 17.40 0.00 5.88
CA GLY A 399 18.08 0.93 6.77
C GLY A 399 17.44 2.32 6.76
N GLN A 400 17.98 3.22 7.58
CA GLN A 400 17.56 4.62 7.59
C GLN A 400 17.90 5.29 6.25
N GLU A 401 16.98 6.12 5.72
CA GLU A 401 17.30 7.04 4.62
C GLU A 401 18.53 7.88 4.98
N GLN A 402 19.54 7.90 4.10
CA GLN A 402 20.73 8.71 4.32
C GLN A 402 20.46 10.13 3.85
N THR A 403 20.64 11.10 4.74
CA THR A 403 20.71 12.52 4.34
C THR A 403 22.08 12.77 3.71
N GLY A 404 22.11 13.11 2.43
CA GLY A 404 23.36 13.39 1.70
C GLY A 404 24.11 14.64 2.14
#